data_AF-A0A534RXC1-F1
#
_entry.id   AF-A0A534RXC1-F1
#
_cell.length_a   1.000
_cell.length_b   1.000
_cell.length_c   1.000
_cell.angle_alpha   90.00
_cell.angle_beta   90.00
_cell.angle_gamma   90.00
#
_symmetry.space_group_name_H-M   'P 1'
#
loop_
_entity.id
_entity.type
_entity.pdbx_description
1 polymer ?
#
loop_
_entity_poly.entity_id
_entity_poly.type
_entity_poly.pdbx_seq_one_letter_code
_entity_poly.pdbx_strand_id
1 'polypeptide(L)'
;DTWHTTGMRGTGSHDFTVDDVFVPFEESPNMADPPQCPGPLYVFPPLFLVSHAGVPLGIARSALDFVEGLSAHKELMPSRRLLREDTQVQETVAWAEATLEAARSYVYRTLEELWETLCRGDRPSP
;
A
#
# COMPACT_ATOMS: atom_id res chain seq x y z
N ASP A 1 15.24 -1.35 -21.28
CA ASP A 1 13.92 -1.75 -20.77
C ASP A 1 14.04 -3.16 -20.22
N THR A 2 13.84 -3.32 -18.91
CA THR A 2 13.98 -4.60 -18.18
C THR A 2 12.73 -4.94 -17.35
N TRP A 3 11.68 -4.10 -17.38
CA TRP A 3 10.52 -4.26 -16.47
C TRP A 3 9.31 -4.83 -17.21
N HIS A 4 9.35 -6.14 -17.45
CA HIS A 4 8.28 -6.88 -18.12
C HIS A 4 7.53 -7.78 -17.13
N THR A 5 6.51 -7.24 -16.46
CA THR A 5 5.78 -7.92 -15.38
C THR A 5 4.28 -8.06 -15.66
N THR A 6 3.59 -8.89 -14.86
CA THR A 6 2.13 -9.12 -14.94
C THR A 6 1.30 -8.09 -14.16
N GLY A 7 1.90 -7.43 -13.16
CA GLY A 7 1.29 -6.38 -12.33
C GLY A 7 2.31 -5.32 -11.94
N MET A 8 1.87 -4.18 -11.44
CA MET A 8 2.75 -3.03 -11.12
C MET A 8 3.59 -2.57 -12.32
N ARG A 9 3.09 -2.77 -13.55
CA ARG A 9 3.83 -2.44 -14.79
C ARG A 9 4.18 -0.96 -14.92
N GLY A 10 3.36 -0.09 -14.32
CA GLY A 10 3.57 1.36 -14.33
C GLY A 10 4.64 1.88 -13.37
N THR A 11 5.23 1.02 -12.52
CA THR A 11 6.27 1.48 -11.56
C THR A 11 7.62 1.74 -12.22
N GLY A 12 7.88 1.13 -13.39
CA GLY A 12 9.16 1.27 -14.07
C GLY A 12 10.35 0.80 -13.22
N SER A 13 10.19 -0.28 -12.44
CA SER A 13 11.21 -0.82 -11.54
C SER A 13 12.34 -1.54 -12.29
N HIS A 14 12.90 -0.84 -13.28
CA HIS A 14 13.98 -1.32 -14.11
C HIS A 14 15.26 -1.55 -13.30
N ASP A 15 15.99 -2.57 -13.71
CA ASP A 15 17.39 -2.73 -13.34
C ASP A 15 18.20 -1.52 -13.82
N PHE A 16 19.17 -1.12 -12.99
CA PHE A 16 20.18 -0.14 -13.35
C PHE A 16 21.57 -0.71 -13.04
N THR A 17 22.57 -0.26 -13.80
CA THR A 17 23.98 -0.59 -13.59
C THR A 17 24.77 0.69 -13.40
N VAL A 18 25.73 0.67 -12.50
CA VAL A 18 26.67 1.77 -12.26
C VAL A 18 28.07 1.22 -12.49
N ASP A 19 28.87 1.88 -13.33
CA ASP A 19 30.20 1.44 -13.71
C ASP A 19 31.22 2.54 -13.40
N ASP A 20 32.24 2.20 -12.59
CA ASP A 20 33.32 3.08 -12.16
C ASP A 20 32.89 4.49 -11.69
N VAL A 21 31.83 4.56 -10.87
CA VAL A 21 31.37 5.83 -10.28
C VAL A 21 31.84 5.98 -8.84
N PHE A 22 32.63 7.02 -8.60
CA PHE A 22 32.96 7.45 -7.24
C PHE A 22 31.79 8.21 -6.61
N VAL A 23 31.39 7.79 -5.41
CA VAL A 23 30.40 8.50 -4.58
C VAL A 23 31.14 9.07 -3.37
N PRO A 24 31.14 10.40 -3.16
CA PRO A 24 31.70 11.02 -1.96
C PRO A 24 31.06 10.45 -0.69
N PHE A 25 31.82 10.46 0.41
CA PHE A 25 31.35 9.94 1.69
C PHE A 25 30.13 10.73 2.19
N GLU A 26 30.12 12.04 1.96
CA GLU A 26 29.03 12.95 2.32
C GLU A 26 27.71 12.64 1.61
N GLU A 27 27.75 11.96 0.46
CA GLU A 27 26.60 11.53 -0.35
C GLU A 27 26.23 10.05 -0.11
N SER A 28 26.82 9.41 0.91
CA SER A 28 26.69 7.98 1.20
C SER A 28 26.07 7.72 2.59
N PRO A 29 24.80 8.11 2.83
CA PRO A 29 24.18 7.96 4.14
C PRO A 29 23.96 6.49 4.52
N ASN A 30 24.19 6.15 5.79
CA ASN A 30 23.87 4.84 6.34
C ASN A 30 22.61 4.90 7.19
N MET A 31 21.69 3.94 7.02
CA MET A 31 20.47 3.85 7.84
C MET A 31 20.75 3.57 9.32
N ALA A 32 21.94 3.08 9.67
CA ALA A 32 22.38 2.89 11.04
C ALA A 32 22.92 4.18 11.69
N ASP A 33 23.20 5.22 10.91
CA ASP A 33 23.71 6.48 11.44
C ASP A 33 22.59 7.26 12.15
N PRO A 34 22.96 8.11 13.13
CA PRO A 34 22.00 9.02 13.75
C PRO A 34 21.31 9.91 12.70
N PRO A 35 20.01 10.23 12.90
CA PRO A 35 19.27 11.09 11.98
C PRO A 35 19.92 12.48 11.90
N GLN A 36 20.19 12.94 10.69
CA GLN A 36 20.78 14.26 10.44
C GLN A 36 19.76 15.39 10.51
N CYS A 37 18.48 15.09 10.22
CA CYS A 37 17.38 16.04 10.29
C CYS A 37 16.59 15.85 11.60
N PRO A 38 16.32 16.94 12.34
CA PRO A 38 15.45 16.86 13.51
C PRO A 38 13.99 16.63 13.07
N GLY A 39 13.25 15.85 13.87
CA GLY A 39 11.82 15.69 13.73
C GLY A 39 11.34 14.23 13.73
N PRO A 40 10.09 13.97 14.12
CA PRO A 40 9.55 12.62 14.31
C PRO A 40 9.59 11.77 13.04
N LEU A 41 9.53 12.39 11.86
CA LEU A 41 9.61 11.70 10.57
C LEU A 41 10.98 11.04 10.33
N TYR A 42 12.07 11.67 10.79
CA TYR A 42 13.44 11.29 10.42
C TYR A 42 14.09 10.36 11.45
N VAL A 43 13.59 10.34 12.68
CA VAL A 43 14.15 9.52 13.78
C VAL A 43 13.77 8.04 13.68
N PHE A 44 12.91 7.66 12.74
CA PHE A 44 12.51 6.28 12.47
C PHE A 44 12.64 5.94 10.97
N PRO A 45 13.82 5.49 10.52
CA PRO A 45 14.08 5.19 9.10
C PRO A 45 13.06 4.29 8.40
N PRO A 46 12.45 3.27 9.06
CA PRO A 46 11.42 2.44 8.43
C PRO A 46 10.11 3.18 8.08
N LEU A 47 9.91 4.42 8.52
CA LEU A 47 8.68 5.18 8.28
C LEU A 47 8.37 5.37 6.79
N PHE A 48 9.41 5.43 5.94
CA PHE A 48 9.22 5.44 4.49
C PHE A 48 8.56 4.15 3.97
N LEU A 49 8.99 2.99 4.47
CA LEU A 49 8.48 1.68 4.01
C LEU A 49 7.03 1.45 4.44
N VAL A 50 6.65 1.86 5.66
CA VAL A 50 5.28 1.63 6.16
C VAL A 50 4.23 2.41 5.36
N SER A 51 4.62 3.50 4.70
CA SER A 51 3.73 4.25 3.80
C SER A 51 3.23 3.43 2.61
N HIS A 52 3.96 2.36 2.22
CA HIS A 52 3.61 1.52 1.07
C HIS A 52 2.29 0.78 1.26
N ALA A 53 1.80 0.60 2.50
CA ALA A 53 0.52 -0.04 2.78
C ALA A 53 -0.67 0.68 2.10
N GLY A 54 -0.54 1.97 1.77
CA GLY A 54 -1.55 2.71 1.02
C GLY A 54 -1.82 2.13 -0.39
N VAL A 55 -0.79 1.57 -1.04
CA VAL A 55 -0.90 1.02 -2.39
C VAL A 55 -1.87 -0.17 -2.48
N PRO A 56 -1.69 -1.28 -1.72
CA PRO A 56 -2.62 -2.41 -1.77
C PRO A 56 -4.02 -2.03 -1.25
N LEU A 57 -4.14 -1.13 -0.26
CA LEU A 57 -5.44 -0.64 0.21
C LEU A 57 -6.20 0.10 -0.90
N GLY A 58 -5.53 0.96 -1.65
CA GLY A 58 -6.13 1.67 -2.79
C GLY A 58 -6.52 0.73 -3.93
N ILE A 59 -5.68 -0.27 -4.22
CA ILE A 59 -5.98 -1.30 -5.25
C ILE A 59 -7.24 -2.09 -4.85
N ALA A 60 -7.34 -2.53 -3.60
CA ALA A 60 -8.50 -3.27 -3.12
C ALA A 60 -9.80 -2.43 -3.20
N ARG A 61 -9.75 -1.17 -2.77
CA ARG A 61 -10.88 -0.23 -2.91
C ARG A 61 -11.32 -0.09 -4.36
N SER A 62 -10.36 0.19 -5.25
CA SER A 62 -10.64 0.36 -6.68
C SER A 62 -11.24 -0.91 -7.32
N ALA A 63 -10.82 -2.09 -6.88
CA ALA A 63 -11.37 -3.36 -7.36
C ALA A 63 -12.83 -3.54 -6.91
N LEU A 64 -13.17 -3.18 -5.67
CA LEU A 64 -14.54 -3.24 -5.16
C LEU A 64 -15.45 -2.23 -5.88
N ASP A 65 -14.99 -0.99 -6.06
CA ASP A 65 -15.73 0.04 -6.81
C ASP A 65 -16.01 -0.39 -8.25
N PHE A 66 -15.03 -1.06 -8.88
CA PHE A 66 -15.20 -1.62 -10.21
C PHE A 66 -16.27 -2.72 -10.24
N VAL A 67 -16.27 -3.64 -9.27
CA VAL A 67 -17.28 -4.70 -9.17
C VAL A 67 -18.66 -4.10 -8.91
N GLU A 68 -18.77 -3.10 -8.04
CA GLU A 68 -20.02 -2.40 -7.77
C GLU A 68 -20.59 -1.77 -9.05
N GLY A 69 -19.77 -1.00 -9.79
CA GLY A 69 -20.16 -0.41 -11.08
C GLY A 69 -20.57 -1.47 -12.11
N LEU A 70 -19.76 -2.54 -12.23
CA LEU A 70 -20.03 -3.66 -13.15
C LEU A 70 -21.35 -4.37 -12.80
N SER A 71 -21.66 -4.49 -11.51
CA SER A 71 -22.83 -5.24 -11.03
C SER A 71 -24.17 -4.67 -11.50
N ALA A 72 -24.19 -3.37 -11.82
CA ALA A 72 -25.40 -2.67 -12.28
C ALA A 72 -25.88 -3.12 -13.67
N HIS A 73 -24.98 -3.64 -14.51
CA HIS A 73 -25.27 -3.95 -15.91
C HIS A 73 -24.76 -5.31 -16.39
N LYS A 74 -23.96 -6.03 -15.58
CA LYS A 74 -23.46 -7.35 -15.95
C LYS A 74 -24.56 -8.41 -15.78
N GLU A 75 -25.02 -9.00 -16.88
CA GLU A 75 -25.91 -10.16 -16.85
C GLU A 75 -25.14 -11.48 -16.68
N LEU A 76 -25.71 -12.40 -15.89
CA LEU A 76 -25.23 -13.75 -15.65
C LEU A 76 -25.90 -14.75 -16.60
N MET A 77 -25.10 -15.47 -17.40
CA MET A 77 -25.62 -16.50 -18.30
C MET A 77 -25.74 -17.87 -17.61
N PRO A 78 -26.77 -18.68 -17.93
CA PRO A 78 -27.85 -18.42 -18.91
C PRO A 78 -29.05 -17.65 -18.33
N SER A 79 -29.07 -17.39 -17.01
CA SER A 79 -30.24 -16.85 -16.29
C SER A 79 -30.69 -15.44 -16.70
N ARG A 80 -29.79 -14.66 -17.32
CA ARG A 80 -29.94 -13.22 -17.63
C ARG A 80 -30.27 -12.32 -16.43
N ARG A 81 -30.12 -12.82 -15.20
CA ARG A 81 -30.17 -11.99 -13.99
C ARG A 81 -28.97 -11.07 -13.93
N LEU A 82 -29.14 -9.91 -13.30
CA LEU A 82 -28.02 -9.00 -13.08
C LEU A 82 -27.11 -9.56 -11.99
N LEU A 83 -25.81 -9.29 -12.11
CA LEU A 83 -24.79 -9.72 -11.14
C LEU A 83 -25.12 -9.24 -9.72
N ARG A 84 -25.68 -8.03 -9.59
CA ARG A 84 -26.11 -7.48 -8.29
C ARG A 84 -27.23 -8.28 -7.60
N GLU A 85 -27.95 -9.13 -8.33
CA GLU A 85 -29.05 -9.95 -7.81
C GLU A 85 -28.55 -11.32 -7.30
N ASP A 86 -27.26 -11.62 -7.50
CA ASP A 86 -26.67 -12.88 -7.06
C ASP A 86 -26.21 -12.78 -5.59
N THR A 87 -26.79 -13.62 -4.73
CA THR A 87 -26.52 -13.61 -3.29
C THR A 87 -25.09 -14.01 -2.95
N GLN A 88 -24.45 -14.92 -3.71
CA GLN A 88 -23.06 -15.29 -3.45
C GLN A 88 -22.12 -14.13 -3.76
N VAL A 89 -22.43 -13.37 -4.82
CA VAL A 89 -21.68 -12.14 -5.15
C VAL A 89 -21.87 -11.09 -4.05
N GLN A 90 -23.09 -10.87 -3.59
CA GLN A 90 -23.37 -9.94 -2.49
C GLN A 90 -22.60 -10.31 -1.21
N GLU A 91 -22.60 -11.59 -0.83
CA GLU A 91 -21.87 -12.10 0.33
C GLU A 91 -20.36 -11.92 0.18
N THR A 92 -19.82 -12.23 -1.00
CA THR A 92 -18.39 -12.08 -1.29
C THR A 92 -17.96 -10.61 -1.24
N VAL A 93 -18.75 -9.70 -1.83
CA VAL A 93 -18.50 -8.27 -1.77
C VAL A 93 -18.57 -7.77 -0.33
N ALA A 94 -19.60 -8.16 0.43
CA ALA A 94 -19.73 -7.76 1.84
C ALA A 94 -18.53 -8.21 2.69
N TRP A 95 -18.04 -9.43 2.48
CA TRP A 95 -16.85 -9.93 3.19
C TRP A 95 -15.57 -9.19 2.78
N ALA A 96 -15.40 -8.92 1.49
CA ALA A 96 -14.25 -8.17 0.98
C ALA A 96 -14.25 -6.71 1.48
N GLU A 97 -15.42 -6.05 1.53
CA GLU A 97 -15.60 -4.73 2.13
C GLU A 97 -15.20 -4.72 3.61
N ALA A 98 -15.75 -5.65 4.40
CA ALA A 98 -15.42 -5.76 5.83
C ALA A 98 -13.92 -6.03 6.05
N THR A 99 -13.31 -6.85 5.19
CA THR A 99 -11.89 -7.18 5.26
C THR A 99 -11.02 -5.96 4.93
N LEU A 100 -11.38 -5.20 3.88
CA LEU A 100 -10.68 -3.98 3.51
C LEU A 100 -10.78 -2.92 4.62
N GLU A 101 -11.96 -2.69 5.18
CA GLU A 101 -12.16 -1.71 6.25
C GLU A 101 -11.42 -2.11 7.53
N ALA A 102 -11.39 -3.40 7.88
CA ALA A 102 -10.61 -3.90 9.00
C ALA A 102 -9.10 -3.69 8.78
N ALA A 103 -8.59 -4.04 7.59
CA ALA A 103 -7.19 -3.84 7.24
C ALA A 103 -6.79 -2.36 7.23
N ARG A 104 -7.63 -1.50 6.65
CA ARG A 104 -7.44 -0.05 6.60
C ARG A 104 -7.42 0.52 8.02
N SER A 105 -8.42 0.21 8.84
CA SER A 105 -8.50 0.68 10.22
C SER A 105 -7.26 0.27 11.02
N TYR A 106 -6.81 -0.98 10.87
CA TYR A 106 -5.62 -1.47 11.55
C TYR A 106 -4.36 -0.70 11.12
N VAL A 107 -4.15 -0.53 9.80
CA VAL A 107 -3.00 0.21 9.26
C VAL A 107 -2.97 1.65 9.78
N TYR A 108 -4.08 2.39 9.66
CA TYR A 108 -4.12 3.80 10.08
C TYR A 108 -3.94 3.95 11.59
N ARG A 109 -4.59 3.10 12.39
CA ARG A 109 -4.40 3.11 13.85
C ARG A 109 -2.96 2.83 14.24
N THR A 110 -2.31 1.82 13.64
CA THR A 110 -0.92 1.50 13.93
C THR A 110 0.04 2.61 13.48
N LEU A 111 -0.22 3.26 12.34
CA LEU A 111 0.56 4.41 11.89
C LEU A 111 0.37 5.62 12.80
N GLU A 112 -0.83 5.85 13.32
CA GLU A 112 -1.13 6.91 14.28
C GLU A 112 -0.41 6.65 15.61
N GLU A 113 -0.50 5.43 16.17
CA GLU A 113 0.22 5.02 17.38
C GLU A 113 1.75 5.18 17.23
N LEU A 114 2.28 4.77 16.07
CA LEU A 114 3.69 4.96 15.71
C LEU A 114 4.03 6.46 15.68
N TRP A 115 3.25 7.26 14.96
CA TRP A 115 3.48 8.69 14.81
C TRP A 115 3.44 9.44 16.14
N GLU A 116 2.45 9.15 16.99
CA GLU A 116 2.34 9.73 18.32
C GLU A 116 3.53 9.36 19.21
N THR A 117 3.98 8.10 19.15
CA THR A 117 5.16 7.63 19.89
C THR A 117 6.42 8.40 19.47
N LEU A 118 6.62 8.56 18.17
CA LEU A 118 7.74 9.35 17.63
C LEU A 118 7.63 10.83 18.01
N CYS A 119 6.42 11.42 17.99
CA CYS A 119 6.18 12.81 18.40
C CYS A 119 6.50 13.05 19.88
N ARG A 120 6.34 12.04 20.75
CA ARG A 120 6.74 12.11 22.16
C ARG A 120 8.24 11.92 22.39
N GLY A 121 8.99 11.51 21.36
CA GLY A 121 10.40 11.14 21.48
C GLY A 121 10.62 9.74 22.06
N ASP A 122 9.56 8.93 22.14
CA ASP A 122 9.62 7.56 22.62
C ASP A 122 10.09 6.61 21.52
N ARG A 123 10.58 5.43 21.91
CA ARG A 123 10.94 4.37 20.96
C ARG A 123 9.72 3.49 20.67
N PRO A 124 9.33 3.29 19.39
CA PRO A 124 8.26 2.36 19.02
C PRO A 124 8.60 0.92 19.43
N SER A 125 7.57 0.14 19.76
CA SER A 125 7.72 -1.31 19.95
C SER A 125 8.19 -1.98 18.65
N PRO A 126 8.92 -3.10 18.71
CA PRO A 126 9.28 -3.90 17.54
C PRO A 126 8.07 -4.34 16.71
#